data_AF-A0A950S0H4-F1
#
_entry.id   AF-A0A950S0H4-F1
#
_cell.length_a   1.000
_cell.length_b   1.000
_cell.length_c   1.000
_cell.angle_alpha   90.00
_cell.angle_beta   90.00
_cell.angle_gamma   90.00
#
_symmetry.space_group_name_H-M   'P 1'
#
loop_
_entity.id
_entity.type
_entity.pdbx_description
1 polymer ?
#
loop_
_entity_poly.entity_id
_entity_poly.type
_entity_poly.pdbx_seq_one_letter_code
_entity_poly.pdbx_strand_id
1 'polypeptide(L)'
;MAMNILQQVLGSGQQQQEYQDFTQRYEQGAPWQGISNQEAYDRFQQVGPQLPPDVYQQSSQQAFERLSPDQRMQLGQYLQQQSQQQGVPFPHQGGPEAFQDAGYLAQVTGQMHQQQPGVLGQLLGGALGAGSSGGGSSNQSMLESPVAKAALAGVAAMAVKQMMSNR
;
A
#
# COMPACT_ATOMS: atom_id res chain seq x y z
N MET A 1 -2.43 -39.26 -2.24
CA MET A 1 -2.48 -38.01 -3.04
C MET A 1 -2.50 -36.79 -2.10
N ALA A 2 -1.36 -36.44 -1.48
CA ALA A 2 -1.29 -35.36 -0.47
C ALA A 2 -0.05 -34.45 -0.65
N MET A 3 0.59 -34.49 -1.82
CA MET A 3 1.85 -33.78 -2.08
C MET A 3 1.70 -32.59 -3.05
N ASN A 4 0.48 -32.21 -3.47
CA ASN A 4 0.26 -31.13 -4.46
C ASN A 4 -0.27 -29.81 -3.88
N ILE A 5 -0.85 -29.79 -2.68
CA ILE A 5 -1.43 -28.56 -2.09
C ILE A 5 -0.35 -27.59 -1.61
N LEU A 6 0.80 -28.10 -1.17
CA LEU A 6 1.93 -27.27 -0.75
C LEU A 6 2.68 -26.64 -1.94
N GLN A 7 2.52 -27.18 -3.15
CA GLN A 7 3.08 -26.64 -4.40
C GLN A 7 2.15 -25.63 -5.07
N GLN A 8 0.84 -25.70 -4.76
CA GLN A 8 -0.20 -24.80 -5.24
C GLN A 8 -0.29 -23.50 -4.41
N VAL A 9 0.30 -23.50 -3.21
CA VAL A 9 0.43 -22.33 -2.31
C VAL A 9 1.80 -21.63 -2.46
N LEU A 10 2.82 -22.28 -3.05
CA LEU A 10 4.19 -21.75 -3.11
C LEU A 10 4.68 -21.34 -4.51
N GLY A 11 3.78 -21.09 -5.46
CA GLY A 11 4.13 -20.43 -6.72
C GLY A 11 3.87 -21.28 -7.95
N SER A 12 2.62 -21.23 -8.42
CA SER A 12 2.35 -21.36 -9.85
C SER A 12 3.04 -20.18 -10.56
N GLY A 13 3.82 -20.44 -11.62
CA GLY A 13 4.49 -19.39 -12.41
C GLY A 13 3.55 -18.27 -12.90
N GLN A 14 2.23 -18.52 -12.89
CA GLN A 14 1.19 -17.52 -13.08
C GLN A 14 1.26 -16.38 -12.06
N GLN A 15 1.42 -16.63 -10.76
CA GLN A 15 1.41 -15.54 -9.76
C GLN A 15 2.62 -14.61 -9.94
N GLN A 16 3.79 -15.18 -10.29
CA GLN A 16 4.98 -14.40 -10.64
C GLN A 16 4.77 -13.58 -11.92
N GLN A 17 4.08 -14.15 -12.93
CA GLN A 17 3.70 -13.43 -14.14
C GLN A 17 2.70 -12.30 -13.86
N GLU A 18 1.71 -12.52 -12.99
CA GLU A 18 0.75 -11.49 -12.59
C GLU A 18 1.43 -10.34 -11.85
N TYR A 19 2.39 -10.63 -10.97
CA TYR A 19 3.19 -9.61 -10.30
C TYR A 19 4.08 -8.82 -11.28
N GLN A 20 4.63 -9.49 -12.29
CA GLN A 20 5.40 -8.83 -13.36
C GLN A 20 4.51 -7.94 -14.22
N ASP A 21 3.33 -8.42 -14.64
CA ASP A 21 2.35 -7.65 -15.41
C ASP A 21 1.84 -6.45 -14.60
N PHE A 22 1.54 -6.65 -13.32
CA PHE A 22 1.17 -5.57 -12.39
C PHE A 22 2.24 -4.49 -12.29
N THR A 23 3.49 -4.89 -12.07
CA THR A 23 4.63 -3.95 -11.97
C THR A 23 4.87 -3.26 -13.30
N GLN A 24 4.83 -3.99 -14.42
CA GLN A 24 4.97 -3.43 -15.77
C GLN A 24 3.87 -2.40 -16.08
N ARG A 25 2.62 -2.67 -15.71
CA ARG A 25 1.51 -1.71 -15.88
C ARG A 25 1.71 -0.47 -15.01
N TYR A 26 2.15 -0.66 -13.78
CA TYR A 26 2.49 0.43 -12.86
C TYR A 26 3.67 1.29 -13.38
N GLU A 27 4.59 0.70 -14.15
CA GLU A 27 5.73 1.41 -14.75
C GLU A 27 5.41 2.06 -16.10
N GLN A 28 4.59 1.43 -16.95
CA GLN A 28 4.25 1.91 -18.29
C GLN A 28 3.20 3.04 -18.28
N GLY A 29 2.42 3.17 -17.21
CA GLY A 29 1.34 4.16 -17.09
C GLY A 29 1.34 4.93 -15.76
N ALA A 30 0.29 5.71 -15.51
CA ALA A 30 0.10 6.32 -14.20
C ALA A 30 -0.10 5.21 -13.13
N PRO A 31 0.42 5.39 -11.90
CA PRO A 31 0.52 4.33 -10.88
C PRO A 31 -0.81 3.77 -10.33
N TRP A 32 -1.94 4.19 -10.91
CA TRP A 32 -3.30 3.76 -10.61
C TRP A 32 -4.08 3.30 -11.85
N GLN A 33 -3.49 3.41 -13.04
CA GLN A 33 -4.16 3.20 -14.32
C GLN A 33 -3.99 1.74 -14.76
N GLY A 34 -5.10 1.01 -14.82
CA GLY A 34 -5.10 -0.44 -15.09
C GLY A 34 -4.98 -1.33 -13.85
N ILE A 35 -4.92 -0.73 -12.65
CA ILE A 35 -4.96 -1.43 -11.36
C ILE A 35 -6.22 -1.01 -10.61
N SER A 36 -7.00 -1.99 -10.17
CA SER A 36 -8.19 -1.76 -9.34
C SER A 36 -7.82 -1.52 -7.87
N ASN A 37 -8.65 -0.79 -7.12
CA ASN A 37 -8.44 -0.55 -5.69
C ASN A 37 -8.29 -1.86 -4.91
N GLN A 38 -9.18 -2.81 -5.22
CA GLN A 38 -9.20 -4.12 -4.59
C GLN A 38 -7.99 -4.97 -4.99
N GLU A 39 -7.51 -4.83 -6.22
CA GLU A 39 -6.29 -5.51 -6.69
C GLU A 39 -5.05 -4.97 -5.99
N ALA A 40 -4.89 -3.64 -5.91
CA ALA A 40 -3.80 -3.02 -5.17
C ALA A 40 -3.79 -3.45 -3.69
N TYR A 41 -4.98 -3.48 -3.06
CA TYR A 41 -5.14 -3.93 -1.69
C TYR A 41 -4.80 -5.41 -1.50
N ASP A 42 -5.35 -6.29 -2.35
CA ASP A 42 -5.12 -7.73 -2.30
C ASP A 42 -3.64 -8.07 -2.52
N ARG A 43 -3.01 -7.45 -3.52
CA ARG A 43 -1.57 -7.60 -3.77
C ARG A 43 -0.75 -7.11 -2.58
N PHE A 44 -1.07 -5.93 -2.05
CA PHE A 44 -0.39 -5.39 -0.86
C PHE A 44 -0.59 -6.29 0.37
N GLN A 45 -1.77 -6.86 0.60
CA GLN A 45 -2.00 -7.78 1.72
C GLN A 45 -1.23 -9.10 1.57
N GLN A 46 -1.01 -9.56 0.33
CA GLN A 46 -0.20 -10.74 0.06
C GLN A 46 1.29 -10.46 0.28
N VAL A 47 1.83 -9.38 -0.29
CA VAL A 47 3.27 -9.10 -0.19
C VAL A 47 3.65 -8.37 1.10
N GLY A 48 2.85 -7.38 1.51
CA GLY A 48 3.06 -6.49 2.66
C GLY A 48 3.64 -7.20 3.89
N PRO A 49 2.94 -8.17 4.49
CA PRO A 49 3.42 -8.85 5.70
C PRO A 49 4.67 -9.72 5.48
N GLN A 50 4.97 -10.09 4.24
CA GLN A 50 6.19 -10.83 3.89
C GLN A 50 7.40 -9.90 3.63
N LEU A 51 7.17 -8.58 3.51
CA LEU A 51 8.23 -7.64 3.19
C LEU A 51 9.07 -7.30 4.42
N PRO A 52 10.41 -7.42 4.32
CA PRO A 52 11.28 -6.90 5.36
C PRO A 52 11.12 -5.38 5.45
N PRO A 53 11.26 -4.81 6.65
CA PRO A 53 10.92 -3.40 6.90
C PRO A 53 11.77 -2.41 6.10
N ASP A 54 13.01 -2.77 5.79
CA ASP A 54 13.93 -1.98 4.97
C ASP A 54 13.42 -1.85 3.52
N VAL A 55 13.06 -3.00 2.91
CA VAL A 55 12.48 -3.05 1.56
C VAL A 55 11.11 -2.36 1.54
N TYR A 56 10.31 -2.55 2.58
CA TYR A 56 9.02 -1.89 2.71
C TYR A 56 9.15 -0.37 2.73
N GLN A 57 10.06 0.16 3.55
CA GLN A 57 10.34 1.58 3.67
C GLN A 57 10.83 2.15 2.34
N GLN A 58 11.82 1.50 1.71
CA GLN A 58 12.35 1.94 0.42
C GLN A 58 11.27 1.93 -0.69
N SER A 59 10.46 0.86 -0.75
CA SER A 59 9.36 0.73 -1.72
C SER A 59 8.28 1.79 -1.49
N SER A 60 7.94 2.05 -0.22
CA SER A 60 7.00 3.10 0.18
C SER A 60 7.51 4.48 -0.22
N GLN A 61 8.79 4.78 0.02
CA GLN A 61 9.41 6.04 -0.36
C GLN A 61 9.29 6.27 -1.86
N GLN A 62 9.70 5.30 -2.68
CA GLN A 62 9.63 5.42 -4.13
C GLN A 62 8.18 5.55 -4.64
N ALA A 63 7.23 4.86 -4.00
CA ALA A 63 5.81 5.01 -4.30
C ALA A 63 5.28 6.42 -3.96
N PHE A 64 5.66 6.96 -2.80
CA PHE A 64 5.25 8.28 -2.36
C PHE A 64 5.94 9.38 -3.16
N GLU A 65 7.19 9.18 -3.61
CA GLU A 65 7.91 10.11 -4.48
C GLU A 65 7.17 10.35 -5.80
N ARG A 66 6.45 9.34 -6.30
CA ARG A 66 5.58 9.46 -7.49
C ARG A 66 4.30 10.26 -7.24
N LEU A 67 3.90 10.45 -5.98
CA LEU A 67 2.75 11.29 -5.61
C LEU A 67 3.17 12.76 -5.50
N SER A 68 2.26 13.67 -5.81
CA SER A 68 2.45 15.11 -5.59
C SER A 68 2.51 15.44 -4.08
N PRO A 69 3.18 16.52 -3.66
CA PRO A 69 3.26 16.90 -2.24
C PRO A 69 1.87 17.07 -1.59
N ASP A 70 0.89 17.65 -2.29
CA ASP A 70 -0.50 17.72 -1.81
C ASP A 70 -1.12 16.33 -1.56
N GLN A 71 -0.88 15.39 -2.48
CA GLN A 71 -1.40 14.01 -2.37
C GLN A 71 -0.79 13.27 -1.19
N ARG A 72 0.52 13.45 -0.96
CA ARG A 72 1.22 12.90 0.19
C ARG A 72 0.68 13.47 1.49
N MET A 73 0.46 14.78 1.54
CA MET A 73 -0.12 15.44 2.70
C MET A 73 -1.54 14.94 3.01
N GLN A 74 -2.38 14.75 1.99
CA GLN A 74 -3.69 14.11 2.15
C GLN A 74 -3.59 12.68 2.67
N LEU A 75 -2.64 11.89 2.14
CA LEU A 75 -2.39 10.52 2.60
C LEU A 75 -1.97 10.49 4.08
N GLY A 76 -1.03 11.35 4.48
CA GLY A 76 -0.53 11.43 5.85
C GLY A 76 -1.62 11.82 6.86
N GLN A 77 -2.43 12.83 6.53
CA GLN A 77 -3.58 13.23 7.34
C GLN A 77 -4.61 12.10 7.48
N TYR A 78 -4.89 11.40 6.38
CA TYR A 78 -5.81 10.27 6.39
C TYR A 78 -5.29 9.13 7.27
N LEU A 79 -4.02 8.75 7.10
CA LEU A 79 -3.38 7.70 7.91
C LEU A 79 -3.38 8.06 9.39
N GLN A 80 -3.08 9.31 9.74
CA GLN A 80 -3.12 9.78 11.12
C GLN A 80 -4.54 9.65 11.72
N GLN A 81 -5.57 10.06 10.97
CA GLN A 81 -6.97 9.95 11.42
C GLN A 81 -7.39 8.49 11.59
N GLN A 82 -7.03 7.63 10.63
CA GLN A 82 -7.36 6.21 10.67
C GLN A 82 -6.60 5.47 11.78
N SER A 83 -5.33 5.82 12.01
CA SER A 83 -4.50 5.25 13.07
C SER A 83 -5.10 5.55 14.44
N GLN A 84 -5.57 6.78 14.66
CA GLN A 84 -6.28 7.16 15.90
C GLN A 84 -7.58 6.37 16.07
N GLN A 85 -8.35 6.17 15.00
CA GLN A 85 -9.59 5.38 15.05
C GLN A 85 -9.34 3.89 15.35
N GLN A 86 -8.26 3.32 14.82
CA GLN A 86 -7.88 1.93 15.09
C GLN A 86 -7.06 1.76 16.38
N GLY A 87 -6.76 2.85 17.09
CA GLY A 87 -5.91 2.82 18.28
C GLY A 87 -4.46 2.42 18.00
N VAL A 88 -4.00 2.56 16.76
CA VAL A 88 -2.62 2.26 16.36
C VAL A 88 -1.75 3.48 16.68
N PRO A 89 -0.61 3.30 17.38
CA PRO A 89 0.32 4.38 17.65
C PRO A 89 0.91 4.89 16.33
N PHE A 90 0.57 6.13 15.96
CA PHE A 90 1.09 6.77 14.76
C PHE A 90 2.36 7.56 15.13
N PRO A 91 3.55 7.12 14.68
CA PRO A 91 4.81 7.77 15.06
C PRO A 91 4.98 9.07 14.28
N HIS A 92 4.24 10.12 14.65
CA HIS A 92 4.35 11.46 14.09
C HIS A 92 5.20 12.33 14.99
N GLN A 93 6.36 12.74 14.50
CA GLN A 93 7.29 13.63 15.20
C GLN A 93 7.40 15.03 14.55
N GLY A 94 6.65 15.28 13.47
CA GLY A 94 6.67 16.53 12.70
C GLY A 94 5.34 17.28 12.71
N GLY A 95 5.21 18.35 11.91
CA GLY A 95 3.93 19.00 11.60
C GLY A 95 3.27 18.40 10.36
N PRO A 96 2.09 18.90 9.93
CA PRO A 96 1.43 18.46 8.70
C PRO A 96 2.29 18.69 7.43
N GLU A 97 3.25 19.60 7.49
CA GLU A 97 4.26 19.84 6.45
C GLU A 97 5.18 18.65 6.22
N ALA A 98 5.48 17.88 7.28
CA ALA A 98 6.32 16.69 7.16
C ALA A 98 5.66 15.61 6.30
N PHE A 99 4.32 15.58 6.23
CA PHE A 99 3.60 14.65 5.34
C PHE A 99 3.77 14.96 3.85
N GLN A 100 4.24 16.15 3.47
CA GLN A 100 4.57 16.46 2.08
C GLN A 100 5.87 15.77 1.64
N ASP A 101 6.71 15.37 2.60
CA ASP A 101 7.94 14.65 2.34
C ASP A 101 7.68 13.14 2.16
N ALA A 102 8.13 12.60 1.03
CA ALA A 102 7.96 11.19 0.72
C ALA A 102 8.78 10.27 1.66
N GLY A 103 9.98 10.72 2.04
CA GLY A 103 10.85 9.99 2.97
C GLY A 103 10.27 9.94 4.37
N TYR A 104 9.73 11.05 4.86
CA TYR A 104 9.04 11.11 6.15
C TYR A 104 7.83 10.18 6.18
N LEU A 105 6.95 10.23 5.17
CA LEU A 105 5.83 9.30 5.10
C LEU A 105 6.30 7.85 5.09
N ALA A 106 7.31 7.52 4.29
CA ALA A 106 7.88 6.18 4.21
C ALA A 106 8.47 5.71 5.55
N GLN A 107 9.10 6.60 6.31
CA GLN A 107 9.65 6.29 7.62
C GLN A 107 8.52 6.04 8.65
N VAL A 108 7.49 6.88 8.65
CA VAL A 108 6.32 6.72 9.53
C VAL A 108 5.59 5.41 9.21
N THR A 109 5.33 5.16 7.92
CA THR A 109 4.69 3.93 7.45
C THR A 109 5.54 2.69 7.69
N GLY A 110 6.85 2.79 7.50
CA GLY A 110 7.81 1.71 7.78
C GLY A 110 7.88 1.36 9.27
N GLN A 111 7.88 2.35 10.15
CA GLN A 111 7.82 2.11 11.60
C GLN A 111 6.52 1.45 12.03
N MET A 112 5.38 1.90 11.49
CA MET A 112 4.09 1.24 11.75
C MET A 112 4.09 -0.21 11.25
N HIS A 113 4.64 -0.47 10.07
CA HIS A 113 4.77 -1.81 9.51
C HIS A 113 5.70 -2.71 10.34
N GLN A 114 6.77 -2.16 10.92
CA GLN A 114 7.65 -2.89 11.85
C GLN A 114 6.92 -3.32 13.13
N GLN A 115 6.06 -2.46 13.66
CA GLN A 115 5.26 -2.79 14.85
C GLN A 115 4.15 -3.77 14.52
N GLN A 116 3.46 -3.55 13.40
CA GLN A 116 2.35 -4.36 12.94
C GLN A 116 2.38 -4.52 11.42
N PRO A 117 2.91 -5.64 10.91
CA PRO A 117 3.02 -5.86 9.48
C PRO A 117 1.64 -5.90 8.83
N GLY A 118 1.45 -5.15 7.74
CA GLY A 118 0.17 -5.05 7.04
C GLY A 118 -0.83 -4.05 7.64
N VAL A 119 -0.46 -3.32 8.70
CA VAL A 119 -1.31 -2.28 9.31
C VAL A 119 -1.74 -1.22 8.31
N LEU A 120 -0.87 -0.85 7.37
CA LEU A 120 -1.22 0.09 6.30
C LEU A 120 -2.30 -0.42 5.37
N GLY A 121 -2.26 -1.71 5.05
CA GLY A 121 -3.35 -2.38 4.36
C GLY A 121 -4.61 -2.25 5.21
N GLN A 122 -4.57 -2.57 6.49
CA GLN A 122 -5.75 -2.48 7.36
C GLN A 122 -6.32 -1.05 7.50
N LEU A 123 -5.45 -0.03 7.57
CA LEU A 123 -5.83 1.38 7.66
C LEU A 123 -6.47 1.84 6.34
N LEU A 124 -5.78 1.64 5.21
CA LEU A 124 -6.23 2.05 3.88
C LEU A 124 -7.34 1.15 3.32
N GLY A 125 -7.37 -0.11 3.72
CA GLY A 125 -8.39 -1.11 3.40
C GLY A 125 -9.72 -0.80 4.09
N GLY A 126 -9.69 -0.12 5.25
CA GLY A 126 -10.87 0.55 5.79
C GLY A 126 -11.40 1.61 4.83
N ALA A 127 -10.55 2.39 4.17
CA ALA A 127 -10.93 3.39 3.16
C ALA A 127 -11.49 2.75 1.88
N LEU A 128 -10.82 1.70 1.41
CA LEU A 128 -11.13 1.02 0.15
C LEU A 128 -12.29 0.01 0.30
N GLY A 129 -12.54 -0.47 1.53
CA GLY A 129 -13.54 -1.49 1.89
C GLY A 129 -14.74 -0.97 2.68
N ALA A 130 -14.73 0.26 3.20
CA ALA A 130 -15.92 0.91 3.79
C ALA A 130 -16.96 1.36 2.75
N GLY A 131 -16.96 0.75 1.56
CA GLY A 131 -17.94 0.98 0.50
C GLY A 131 -18.97 -0.14 0.30
N SER A 132 -18.96 -1.22 1.10
CA SER A 132 -19.79 -2.41 0.81
C SER A 132 -20.73 -2.88 1.92
N SER A 133 -20.76 -2.24 3.09
CA SER A 133 -21.80 -2.53 4.10
C SER A 133 -21.99 -1.38 5.08
N GLY A 134 -23.11 -0.66 4.97
CA GLY A 134 -23.55 0.33 5.96
C GLY A 134 -23.82 1.69 5.35
N GLY A 135 -25.10 2.02 5.20
CA GLY A 135 -25.56 3.28 4.63
C GLY A 135 -25.31 4.50 5.53
N GLY A 136 -25.43 5.68 4.92
CA GLY A 136 -25.54 6.95 5.64
C GLY A 136 -24.66 8.06 5.08
N SER A 137 -25.29 8.97 4.35
CA SER A 137 -25.02 10.41 4.26
C SER A 137 -23.58 10.95 4.20
N SER A 138 -23.33 11.64 3.09
CA SER A 138 -22.60 12.93 3.05
C SER A 138 -21.07 12.90 3.10
N ASN A 139 -20.43 12.47 2.01
CA ASN A 139 -19.44 13.28 1.28
C ASN A 139 -18.84 12.52 0.09
N GLN A 140 -19.34 12.87 -1.08
CA GLN A 140 -18.86 12.50 -2.40
C GLN A 140 -17.46 13.12 -2.65
N SER A 141 -16.37 12.55 -2.11
CA SER A 141 -14.98 12.90 -2.49
C SER A 141 -13.86 11.99 -1.96
N MET A 142 -14.12 11.03 -1.06
CA MET A 142 -13.06 10.15 -0.50
C MET A 142 -13.10 8.72 -1.06
N LEU A 143 -14.22 8.36 -1.70
CA LEU A 143 -14.51 7.03 -2.28
C LEU A 143 -13.72 6.74 -3.57
N GLU A 144 -13.10 7.77 -4.17
CA GLU A 144 -12.07 7.67 -5.19
C GLU A 144 -10.79 8.30 -4.65
N SER A 145 -10.05 7.62 -3.77
CA SER A 145 -8.71 8.11 -3.39
C SER A 145 -7.67 7.45 -4.31
N PRO A 146 -7.41 7.98 -5.52
CA PRO A 146 -6.34 7.48 -6.39
C PRO A 146 -5.01 7.51 -5.66
N VAL A 147 -4.84 8.41 -4.69
CA VAL A 147 -3.71 8.49 -3.77
C VAL A 147 -3.54 7.24 -2.90
N ALA A 148 -4.60 6.79 -2.23
CA ALA A 148 -4.56 5.61 -1.37
C ALA A 148 -4.24 4.35 -2.18
N LYS A 149 -4.88 4.22 -3.34
CA LYS A 149 -4.58 3.14 -4.28
C LYS A 149 -3.16 3.22 -4.81
N ALA A 150 -2.72 4.38 -5.29
CA ALA A 150 -1.38 4.57 -5.86
C ALA A 150 -0.27 4.33 -4.84
N ALA A 151 -0.52 4.69 -3.57
CA ALA A 151 0.33 4.36 -2.44
C ALA A 151 0.45 2.84 -2.26
N LEU A 152 -0.67 2.12 -2.07
CA LEU A 152 -0.64 0.66 -1.87
C LEU A 152 -0.09 -0.08 -3.09
N ALA A 153 -0.56 0.29 -4.29
CA ALA A 153 -0.12 -0.30 -5.54
C ALA A 153 1.37 -0.04 -5.78
N GLY A 154 1.85 1.16 -5.45
CA GLY A 154 3.25 1.51 -5.58
C GLY A 154 4.13 0.76 -4.61
N VAL A 155 3.74 0.67 -3.34
CA VAL A 155 4.50 -0.10 -2.36
C VAL A 155 4.57 -1.56 -2.80
N ALA A 156 3.44 -2.15 -3.22
CA ALA A 156 3.40 -3.53 -3.70
C ALA A 156 4.24 -3.73 -4.97
N ALA A 157 4.14 -2.84 -5.96
CA ALA A 157 4.88 -2.93 -7.23
C ALA A 157 6.38 -2.82 -7.00
N MET A 158 6.81 -1.81 -6.23
CA MET A 158 8.22 -1.58 -5.94
C MET A 158 8.81 -2.70 -5.08
N ALA A 159 8.04 -3.22 -4.14
CA ALA A 159 8.44 -4.35 -3.32
C ALA A 159 8.63 -5.63 -4.13
N VAL A 160 7.66 -5.97 -4.98
CA VAL A 160 7.73 -7.07 -5.93
C VAL A 160 8.95 -6.92 -6.85
N LYS A 161 9.13 -5.72 -7.40
CA LYS A 161 10.27 -5.39 -8.26
C LYS A 161 11.61 -5.58 -7.55
N GLN A 162 11.71 -5.18 -6.28
CA GLN A 162 12.92 -5.35 -5.47
C GLN A 162 13.20 -6.83 -5.22
N MET A 163 12.18 -7.63 -4.88
CA MET A 163 12.32 -9.07 -4.70
C MET A 163 12.71 -9.81 -5.99
N MET A 164 12.28 -9.31 -7.15
CA MET A 164 12.64 -9.86 -8.46
C MET A 164 14.03 -9.40 -8.94
N SER A 165 14.41 -8.16 -8.68
CA SER A 165 15.73 -7.60 -9.06
C SER A 165 16.86 -8.12 -8.18
N ASN A 166 16.56 -8.58 -6.96
CA ASN A 166 17.53 -9.13 -6.02
C ASN A 166 17.72 -10.66 -6.20
N ARG A 167 17.44 -11.19 -7.39
CA ARG A 167 17.74 -12.57 -7.84
C ARG A 167 18.69 -12.52 -9.03
#